data_AF-A0A344SL91-F1
#
_entry.id   AF-A0A344SL91-F1
#
_cell.length_a   1.000
_cell.length_b   1.000
_cell.length_c   1.000
_cell.angle_alpha   90.00
_cell.angle_beta   90.00
_cell.angle_gamma   90.00
#
_symmetry.space_group_name_H-M   'P 1'
#
loop_
_entity.id
_entity.type
_entity.pdbx_description
1 polymer ?
#
loop_
_entity_poly.entity_id
_entity_poly.type
_entity_poly.pdbx_seq_one_letter_code
_entity_poly.pdbx_strand_id
1 'polypeptide(L)'
;MESQITVEKLVALGLTEYKAEHLIKFAQDENLSLQKAYYESHCRIFRADMALLSVFLFFFVSILIGGDRDGLFVLLFLALLYGAGELCFRFHKGYWERLKIYCALKKL
;
A
#
# COMPACT_ATOMS: atom_id res chain seq x y z
N MET A 1 0.26 8.36 -29.40
CA MET A 1 -0.39 9.50 -28.74
C MET A 1 -0.94 8.98 -27.42
N GLU A 2 -0.13 9.05 -26.37
CA GLU A 2 -0.58 8.71 -25.02
C GLU A 2 -1.77 9.61 -24.67
N SER A 3 -2.87 8.98 -24.25
CA SER A 3 -4.06 9.72 -23.83
C SER A 3 -3.63 10.73 -22.78
N GLN A 4 -3.85 12.02 -23.03
CA GLN A 4 -3.56 13.08 -22.06
C GLN A 4 -4.28 12.72 -20.75
N ILE A 5 -3.51 12.29 -19.76
CA ILE A 5 -4.01 12.07 -18.41
C ILE A 5 -4.12 13.46 -17.80
N THR A 6 -5.31 14.06 -17.91
CA THR A 6 -5.58 15.39 -17.38
C THR A 6 -5.75 15.33 -15.86
N VAL A 7 -5.33 16.40 -15.17
CA VAL A 7 -5.59 16.64 -13.75
C VAL A 7 -7.06 16.36 -13.39
N GLU A 8 -8.00 16.73 -14.26
CA GLU A 8 -9.44 16.46 -14.11
C GLU A 8 -9.78 14.97 -13.93
N LYS A 9 -9.13 14.06 -14.67
CA LYS A 9 -9.37 12.61 -14.51
C LYS A 9 -8.88 12.11 -13.16
N LEU A 10 -7.76 12.63 -12.68
CA LEU A 10 -7.20 12.29 -11.38
C LEU A 10 -8.03 12.87 -10.23
N VAL A 11 -8.55 14.09 -10.42
CA VAL A 11 -9.48 14.72 -9.47
C VAL A 11 -10.80 13.93 -9.40
N ALA A 12 -11.33 13.50 -10.54
CA ALA A 12 -12.52 12.63 -10.60
C ALA A 12 -12.31 11.27 -9.90
N LEU A 13 -11.06 10.78 -9.81
CA LEU A 13 -10.72 9.58 -9.04
C LEU A 13 -10.65 9.80 -7.53
N GLY A 14 -10.78 11.04 -7.06
CA GLY A 14 -10.74 11.40 -5.64
C GLY A 14 -9.39 11.94 -5.16
N LEU A 15 -8.46 12.25 -6.06
CA LEU A 15 -7.30 13.07 -5.70
C LEU A 15 -7.70 14.54 -5.57
N THR A 16 -7.07 15.26 -4.65
CA THR A 16 -7.10 16.72 -4.67
C THR A 16 -6.28 17.23 -5.87
N GLU A 17 -6.69 18.34 -6.46
CA GLU A 17 -6.02 18.97 -7.62
C GLU A 17 -4.50 19.10 -7.44
N TYR A 18 -4.07 19.61 -6.28
CA TYR A 18 -2.65 19.67 -5.90
C TYR A 18 -1.91 18.33 -5.96
N LYS A 19 -2.55 17.24 -5.50
CA LYS A 19 -1.94 15.90 -5.51
C LYS A 19 -1.90 15.32 -6.93
N ALA A 20 -2.91 15.61 -7.74
CA ALA A 20 -2.96 15.20 -9.13
C ALA A 20 -1.86 15.86 -9.96
N GLU A 21 -1.66 17.18 -9.82
CA GLU A 21 -0.56 17.90 -10.47
C GLU A 21 0.81 17.39 -10.01
N HIS A 22 1.00 17.26 -8.70
CA HIS A 22 2.26 16.75 -8.14
C HIS A 22 2.56 15.32 -8.62
N LEU A 23 1.54 14.47 -8.75
CA LEU A 23 1.68 13.10 -9.23
C LEU A 23 2.09 13.05 -10.71
N ILE A 24 1.48 13.88 -11.56
CA ILE A 24 1.84 13.98 -12.99
C ILE A 24 3.27 14.47 -13.12
N LYS A 25 3.64 15.54 -12.39
CA LYS A 25 4.99 16.09 -12.43
C LYS A 25 6.03 15.06 -11.97
N PHE A 26 5.77 14.37 -10.87
CA PHE A 26 6.66 13.31 -10.37
C PHE A 26 6.81 12.15 -11.37
N ALA A 27 5.71 11.74 -12.03
CA ALA A 27 5.76 10.70 -13.06
C ALA A 27 6.59 11.13 -14.29
N GLN A 28 6.49 12.40 -14.69
CA GLN A 28 7.27 12.97 -15.79
C GLN A 28 8.75 13.10 -15.43
N ASP A 29 9.06 13.62 -14.24
CA ASP A 29 10.44 13.84 -13.78
C ASP A 29 11.20 12.51 -13.65
N GLU A 30 10.56 11.46 -13.12
CA GLU A 30 11.17 10.14 -12.90
C GLU A 30 10.98 9.16 -14.07
N ASN A 31 10.31 9.57 -15.16
CA ASN A 31 9.97 8.71 -16.30
C ASN A 31 9.26 7.40 -15.88
N LEU A 32 8.33 7.52 -14.92
CA LEU A 32 7.58 6.39 -14.36
C LEU A 32 6.14 6.38 -14.85
N SER A 33 5.52 5.20 -14.86
CA SER A 33 4.07 5.12 -15.05
C SER A 33 3.35 5.81 -13.88
N LEU A 34 2.22 6.46 -14.17
CA LEU A 34 1.41 7.17 -13.17
C LEU A 34 1.00 6.27 -11.99
N GLN A 35 0.76 4.98 -12.27
CA GLN A 35 0.49 3.98 -11.26
C GLN A 35 1.70 3.74 -10.33
N LYS A 36 2.91 3.66 -10.88
CA LYS A 36 4.14 3.45 -10.10
C LYS A 36 4.51 4.71 -9.31
N ALA A 37 4.37 5.89 -9.91
CA ALA A 37 4.51 7.18 -9.25
C ALA A 37 3.56 7.33 -8.04
N TYR A 38 2.30 6.90 -8.20
CA TYR A 38 1.31 6.94 -7.11
C TYR A 38 1.68 5.97 -5.99
N TYR A 39 2.16 4.79 -6.35
CA TYR A 39 2.60 3.79 -5.38
C TYR A 39 3.78 4.31 -4.53
N GLU A 40 4.77 4.92 -5.15
CA GLU A 40 5.94 5.42 -4.42
C GLU A 40 5.64 6.65 -3.55
N SER A 41 4.83 7.58 -4.05
CA SER A 41 4.50 8.82 -3.34
C SER A 41 3.46 8.62 -2.23
N HIS A 42 2.43 7.80 -2.45
CA HIS A 42 1.26 7.71 -1.57
C HIS A 42 1.05 6.35 -0.92
N CYS A 43 1.72 5.29 -1.41
CA CYS A 43 1.61 3.92 -0.89
C CYS A 43 2.88 3.43 -0.19
N ARG A 44 3.81 4.31 0.21
CA ARG A 44 5.07 3.93 0.89
C ARG A 44 4.85 3.07 2.15
N ILE A 45 3.74 3.28 2.85
CA ILE A 45 3.38 2.49 4.04
C ILE A 45 3.16 1.01 3.65
N PHE A 46 2.55 0.69 2.49
CA PHE A 46 2.39 -0.70 2.02
C PHE A 46 3.72 -1.45 1.84
N ARG A 47 4.82 -0.72 1.62
CA ARG A 47 6.15 -1.32 1.48
C ARG A 47 6.69 -1.83 2.82
N ALA A 48 6.51 -1.06 3.88
CA ALA A 48 6.88 -1.47 5.24
C ALA A 48 6.03 -2.66 5.68
N ASP A 49 4.74 -2.63 5.32
CA ASP A 49 3.78 -3.69 5.61
C ASP A 49 4.17 -5.02 4.96
N MET A 50 4.56 -4.99 3.68
CA MET A 50 5.04 -6.18 2.97
C MET A 50 6.35 -6.72 3.55
N ALA A 51 7.24 -5.85 4.02
CA ALA A 51 8.47 -6.28 4.70
C ALA A 51 8.18 -6.88 6.08
N LEU A 52 7.21 -6.33 6.82
CA LEU A 52 6.82 -6.88 8.11
C LEU A 52 6.11 -8.23 7.94
N LEU A 53 5.25 -8.34 6.92
CA LEU A 53 4.59 -9.58 6.54
C LEU A 53 5.60 -10.68 6.18
N SER A 54 6.66 -10.35 5.43
CA SER A 54 7.69 -11.34 5.08
C SER A 54 8.47 -11.82 6.29
N VAL A 55 8.79 -10.92 7.24
CA VAL A 55 9.41 -11.29 8.52
C VAL A 55 8.48 -12.20 9.33
N PHE A 56 7.19 -11.85 9.44
CA PHE A 56 6.20 -12.69 10.11
C PHE A 56 6.08 -14.08 9.49
N LEU A 57 6.00 -14.16 8.15
CA LEU A 57 5.94 -15.42 7.41
C LEU A 57 7.19 -16.27 7.64
N PHE A 58 8.37 -15.65 7.66
CA PHE A 58 9.61 -16.36 7.94
C PHE A 58 9.57 -17.02 9.33
N PHE A 59 9.27 -16.25 10.38
CA PHE A 59 9.15 -16.79 11.74
C PHE A 59 8.06 -17.86 11.85
N PHE A 60 6.92 -17.66 11.19
CA PHE A 60 5.84 -18.63 11.16
C PHE A 60 6.29 -19.97 10.58
N VAL A 61 6.96 -19.96 9.43
CA VAL A 61 7.50 -21.17 8.79
C VAL A 61 8.57 -21.82 9.66
N SER A 62 9.50 -21.04 10.23
CA SER A 62 10.54 -21.57 11.12
C SER A 62 9.96 -22.27 12.35
N ILE A 63 8.96 -21.69 12.99
CA ILE A 63 8.30 -22.27 14.17
C ILE A 63 7.48 -23.50 13.78
N LEU A 64 6.76 -23.45 12.65
CA LEU A 64 5.99 -24.58 12.13
C LEU A 64 6.88 -25.80 11.85
N ILE A 65 8.04 -25.58 11.23
CA ILE A 65 9.04 -26.64 10.99
C ILE A 65 9.66 -27.12 12.31
N GLY A 66 9.91 -26.20 13.25
CA GLY A 66 10.47 -26.52 14.57
C GLY A 66 9.52 -27.27 15.51
N GLY A 67 8.22 -27.32 15.20
CA GLY A 67 7.21 -28.01 16.01
C GLY A 67 6.88 -27.32 17.34
N ASP A 68 7.35 -26.10 17.55
CA ASP A 68 7.12 -25.31 18.76
C ASP A 68 5.72 -24.68 18.73
N ARG A 69 4.76 -25.33 19.41
CA ARG A 69 3.38 -24.84 19.46
C ARG A 69 3.25 -23.55 20.26
N ASP A 70 4.02 -23.39 21.33
CA ASP A 70 3.92 -22.24 22.23
C ASP A 70 4.42 -20.97 21.52
N GLY A 71 5.55 -21.08 20.81
CA GLY A 71 6.04 -20.02 19.92
C GLY A 71 5.04 -19.65 18.83
N LEU A 72 4.29 -20.63 18.30
CA LEU A 72 3.29 -20.42 17.25
C LEU A 72 2.08 -19.66 17.80
N PHE A 73 1.63 -19.97 19.02
CA PHE A 73 0.58 -19.23 19.71
C PHE A 73 0.99 -17.79 20.03
N VAL A 74 2.21 -17.59 20.53
CA VAL A 74 2.74 -16.24 20.80
C VAL A 74 2.83 -15.42 19.52
N LEU A 75 3.32 -16.01 18.43
CA LEU A 75 3.41 -15.34 17.13
C LEU A 75 2.03 -14.97 16.58
N LEU A 76 1.06 -15.88 16.66
CA LEU A 76 -0.33 -15.64 16.27
C LEU A 76 -0.97 -14.52 17.10
N PHE A 77 -0.75 -14.52 18.42
CA PHE A 77 -1.24 -13.46 19.31
C PHE A 77 -0.63 -12.10 18.95
N LEU A 78 0.68 -12.05 18.68
CA LEU A 78 1.36 -10.83 18.25
C LEU A 78 0.84 -10.35 16.88
N ALA A 79 0.63 -11.27 15.94
CA ALA A 79 0.07 -10.97 14.63
C ALA A 79 -1.37 -10.43 14.73
N LEU A 80 -2.17 -10.98 15.65
CA LEU A 80 -3.53 -10.51 15.93
C LEU A 80 -3.54 -9.11 16.53
N LEU A 81 -2.68 -8.83 17.51
CA LEU A 81 -2.53 -7.50 18.09
C LEU A 81 -2.08 -6.47 17.06
N TYR A 82 -1.06 -6.84 16.26
CA TYR A 82 -0.57 -5.99 15.18
C TYR A 82 -1.66 -5.75 14.13
N GLY A 83 -2.34 -6.81 13.68
CA GLY A 83 -3.43 -6.72 12.71
C GLY A 83 -4.59 -5.88 13.22
N ALA A 84 -5.02 -6.05 14.46
CA ALA A 84 -6.09 -5.24 15.06
C ALA A 84 -5.70 -3.76 15.19
N GLY A 85 -4.47 -3.49 15.63
CA GLY A 85 -3.92 -2.14 15.71
C GLY A 85 -3.85 -1.49 14.33
N GLU A 86 -3.24 -2.17 13.36
CA GLU A 86 -3.15 -1.68 11.99
C GLU A 86 -4.52 -1.50 11.34
N LEU A 87 -5.47 -2.41 11.53
CA LEU A 87 -6.81 -2.24 11.00
C LEU A 87 -7.44 -0.97 11.57
N CYS A 88 -7.37 -0.74 12.89
CA CYS A 88 -7.89 0.48 13.51
C CYS A 88 -7.19 1.75 12.97
N PHE A 89 -5.86 1.74 12.86
CA PHE A 89 -5.10 2.90 12.36
C PHE A 89 -5.25 3.12 10.84
N ARG A 90 -5.41 2.06 10.04
CA ARG A 90 -5.52 2.13 8.57
C ARG A 90 -6.93 2.47 8.11
N PHE A 91 -7.97 1.94 8.77
CA PHE A 91 -9.35 2.37 8.49
C PHE A 91 -9.50 3.88 8.73
N HIS A 92 -8.82 4.44 9.73
CA HIS A 92 -8.81 5.88 9.99
C HIS A 92 -8.05 6.71 8.93
N LYS A 93 -7.11 6.14 8.18
CA LYS A 93 -6.25 6.88 7.23
C LYS A 93 -6.69 6.82 5.76
N GLY A 94 -7.91 6.35 5.47
CA GLY A 94 -8.47 6.35 4.11
C GLY A 94 -7.73 5.42 3.15
N TYR A 95 -7.18 4.32 3.66
CA TYR A 95 -6.36 3.39 2.88
C TYR A 95 -7.12 2.73 1.71
N TRP A 96 -8.41 2.46 1.92
CA TRP A 96 -9.31 1.94 0.89
C TRP A 96 -9.47 2.89 -0.30
N GLU A 97 -9.54 4.20 -0.06
CA GLU A 97 -9.56 5.18 -1.14
C GLU A 97 -8.26 5.16 -1.94
N ARG A 98 -7.10 5.05 -1.26
CA ARG A 98 -5.81 4.95 -1.95
C ARG A 98 -5.70 3.69 -2.80
N LEU A 99 -6.18 2.57 -2.30
CA LEU A 99 -6.19 1.30 -3.03
C LEU A 99 -7.13 1.37 -4.25
N LYS A 100 -8.30 1.99 -4.10
CA LYS A 100 -9.25 2.25 -5.19
C LYS A 100 -8.63 3.13 -6.28
N ILE A 101 -7.97 4.22 -5.89
CA ILE A 101 -7.25 5.12 -6.80
C ILE A 101 -6.11 4.38 -7.51
N TYR A 102 -5.30 3.60 -6.79
CA TYR A 102 -4.23 2.80 -7.37
C TYR A 102 -4.74 1.78 -8.40
N CYS A 103 -5.83 1.08 -8.11
CA CYS A 103 -6.46 0.14 -9.05
C CYS A 103 -7.07 0.85 -10.27
N ALA A 104 -7.62 2.06 -10.08
CA ALA A 104 -8.18 2.85 -11.16
C ALA A 104 -7.09 3.44 -12.08
N LEU A 105 -5.96 3.86 -11.52
CA LEU A 105 -4.77 4.31 -12.25
C LEU A 105 -4.17 3.23 -13.14
N LYS A 106 -4.33 1.94 -12.80
CA LYS A 106 -3.91 0.82 -13.66
C LYS A 106 -4.74 0.73 -14.95
N LYS A 107 -5.98 1.21 -14.93
CA LYS A 107 -6.92 1.15 -16.05
C LYS A 107 -6.86 2.40 -16.95
N LEU A 108 -6.01 3.37 -16.60
CA LEU A 108 -5.82 4.64 -17.28
C LEU A 108 -4.56 4.60 -18.14
#